data_AF-A0A2T5C4H9-F1
#
_entry.id   AF-A0A2T5C4H9-F1
#
_cell.length_a   1.000
_cell.length_b   1.000
_cell.length_c   1.000
_cell.angle_alpha   90.00
_cell.angle_beta   90.00
_cell.angle_gamma   90.00
#
_symmetry.space_group_name_H-M   'P 1'
#
loop_
_entity.id
_entity.type
_entity.pdbx_description
1 polymer ?
#
loop_
_entity_poly.entity_id
_entity_poly.type
_entity_poly.pdbx_seq_one_letter_code
_entity_poly.pdbx_strand_id
1 'polypeptide(L)' 'MAINDAMKFIRESQKDYELRKQVNQCTPDDLFEKLKALGYEFDQSEFEESINMMHVKCQFEEQANQLMQTDMWFKMLLS' A
#
# COMPACT_ATOMS: atom_id res chain seq x y z
N MET A 1 -10.38 -7.20 -8.45
CA MET A 1 -10.86 -7.40 -7.06
C MET A 1 -9.88 -6.64 -6.22
N ALA A 2 -10.34 -5.56 -5.61
CA ALA A 2 -9.55 -4.48 -5.01
C ALA A 2 -8.36 -4.93 -4.12
N ILE A 3 -8.49 -6.05 -3.41
CA ILE A 3 -7.39 -6.66 -2.63
C ILE A 3 -6.17 -7.00 -3.50
N ASN A 4 -6.36 -7.52 -4.72
CA ASN A 4 -5.23 -7.78 -5.61
C ASN A 4 -4.56 -6.48 -6.08
N ASP A 5 -5.33 -5.40 -6.23
CA ASP A 5 -4.80 -4.09 -6.62
C ASP A 5 -4.04 -3.45 -5.46
N ALA A 6 -4.52 -3.58 -4.22
CA ALA A 6 -3.80 -3.21 -3.01
C ALA A 6 -2.49 -4.01 -2.85
N MET A 7 -2.52 -5.33 -3.00
CA MET A 7 -1.30 -6.16 -2.97
C MET A 7 -0.30 -5.75 -4.07
N LYS A 8 -0.80 -5.41 -5.25
CA LYS A 8 0.03 -4.92 -6.36
C LYS A 8 0.64 -3.57 -6.00
N PHE A 9 -0.14 -2.63 -5.50
CA PHE A 9 0.33 -1.33 -5.02
C PHE A 9 1.41 -1.47 -3.94
N ILE A 10 1.25 -2.37 -2.97
CA ILE A 10 2.25 -2.62 -1.93
C ILE A 10 3.59 -3.05 -2.55
N ARG A 11 3.56 -4.02 -3.48
CA ARG A 11 4.78 -4.50 -4.16
C ARG A 11 5.41 -3.45 -5.07
N GLU A 12 4.58 -2.70 -5.79
CA GLU A 12 5.05 -1.66 -6.70
C GLU A 12 5.62 -0.49 -5.88
N SER A 13 4.98 -0.06 -4.79
CA SER A 13 5.49 1.01 -3.91
C SER A 13 6.82 0.68 -3.22
N GLN A 14 7.14 -0.61 -3.07
CA GLN A 14 8.45 -1.07 -2.56
C GLN A 14 9.56 -0.98 -3.61
N LYS A 15 9.23 -1.09 -4.90
CA LYS A 15 10.20 -1.07 -6.01
C LYS A 15 10.27 0.28 -6.71
N ASP A 16 9.14 0.95 -6.81
CA ASP A 16 8.93 2.19 -7.53
C ASP A 16 8.94 3.36 -6.53
N TYR A 17 10.11 4.01 -6.48
CA TYR A 17 10.33 5.18 -5.65
C TYR A 17 9.50 6.38 -6.12
N GLU A 18 9.21 6.50 -7.42
CA GLU A 18 8.39 7.61 -7.94
C GLU A 18 6.95 7.48 -7.50
N LEU A 19 6.39 6.26 -7.52
CA LEU A 19 5.07 5.98 -6.98
C LEU A 19 5.00 6.42 -5.51
N ARG A 20 5.98 6.01 -4.70
CA ARG A 20 6.06 6.35 -3.29
C ARG A 20 6.15 7.85 -3.06
N LYS A 21 6.93 8.56 -3.87
CA LYS A 21 7.06 10.03 -3.82
C LYS A 21 5.76 10.74 -4.19
N GLN A 22 5.06 10.28 -5.22
CA GLN A 22 3.77 10.87 -5.64
C GLN A 22 2.71 10.71 -4.55
N VAL A 23 2.61 9.51 -3.98
CA VAL A 23 1.68 9.20 -2.89
C VAL A 23 2.04 10.00 -1.63
N ASN A 24 3.32 10.20 -1.35
CA ASN A 24 3.79 11.00 -0.21
C ASN A 24 3.58 12.52 -0.36
N GLN A 25 3.24 12.98 -1.57
CA GLN A 25 2.84 14.37 -1.82
C GLN A 25 1.32 14.57 -1.72
N CYS A 26 0.55 13.48 -1.62
CA CYS A 26 -0.90 13.53 -1.49
C CYS A 26 -1.31 13.70 -0.03
N THR A 27 -2.38 14.45 0.17
CA THR A 27 -3.14 14.54 1.42
C THR A 27 -3.93 13.25 1.64
N PRO A 28 -4.25 12.90 2.91
CA PRO A 28 -5.08 11.73 3.24
C PRO A 28 -6.39 11.69 2.43
N ASP A 29 -7.06 12.84 2.30
CA ASP A 29 -8.32 12.98 1.57
C ASP A 29 -8.18 12.71 0.05
N ASP A 30 -7.06 13.11 -0.56
CA ASP A 30 -6.79 12.93 -2.00
C ASP A 30 -6.06 11.62 -2.33
N LEU A 31 -5.56 10.91 -1.31
CA LEU A 31 -4.76 9.69 -1.45
C LEU A 31 -5.52 8.64 -2.27
N PHE A 32 -6.75 8.35 -1.87
CA PHE A 32 -7.59 7.34 -2.52
C PHE A 32 -8.05 7.77 -3.91
N GLU A 33 -8.34 9.06 -4.10
CA GLU A 33 -8.64 9.59 -5.45
C GLU A 33 -7.43 9.48 -6.37
N LYS A 34 -6.22 9.74 -5.86
CA LYS A 34 -4.98 9.59 -6.62
C LYS A 34 -4.70 8.12 -6.94
N LEU A 35 -4.86 7.21 -5.98
CA LEU A 35 -4.71 5.78 -6.19
C LEU A 35 -5.67 5.29 -7.26
N LYS A 36 -6.93 5.72 -7.20
CA LYS A 36 -7.94 5.42 -8.22
C LYS A 36 -7.55 5.96 -9.61
N ALA A 37 -7.02 7.18 -9.68
CA ALA A 37 -6.51 7.76 -10.92
C ALA A 37 -5.28 7.01 -11.49
N LEU A 38 -4.48 6.39 -10.62
CA LEU A 38 -3.36 5.52 -10.98
C LEU A 38 -3.80 4.09 -11.37
N GLY A 39 -5.10 3.79 -11.30
CA GLY A 39 -5.67 2.48 -11.62
C GLY A 39 -5.67 1.50 -10.43
N TYR A 40 -5.42 1.99 -9.22
CA TYR A 40 -5.54 1.23 -7.98
C TYR A 40 -6.86 1.55 -7.29
N GLU A 41 -7.86 0.71 -7.49
CA GLU A 41 -9.15 0.83 -6.82
C GLU A 41 -9.16 -0.04 -5.57
N PHE A 42 -8.71 0.54 -4.45
CA PHE A 42 -8.82 -0.07 -3.13
C PHE A 42 -9.03 0.98 -2.03
N ASP A 43 -9.73 0.60 -0.97
CA ASP A 43 -9.95 1.39 0.23
C ASP A 43 -8.96 1.05 1.35
N GLN A 44 -8.93 1.86 2.41
CA GLN A 44 -8.04 1.64 3.56
C GLN A 44 -8.19 0.22 4.14
N SER A 45 -9.44 -0.24 4.33
CA SER A 45 -9.70 -1.56 4.90
C SER A 45 -9.17 -2.69 4.02
N GLU A 46 -9.23 -2.53 2.69
CA GLU A 46 -8.74 -3.53 1.74
C GLU A 46 -7.21 -3.53 1.68
N PHE A 47 -6.58 -2.37 1.86
CA PHE A 47 -5.14 -2.27 2.04
C PHE A 47 -4.69 -3.01 3.30
N GLU A 48 -5.33 -2.75 4.45
CA GLU A 48 -5.01 -3.42 5.72
C GLU A 48 -5.26 -4.94 5.65
N GLU A 49 -6.33 -5.37 4.96
CA GLU A 49 -6.60 -6.78 4.71
C GLU A 49 -5.52 -7.42 3.82
N SER A 50 -5.05 -6.69 2.80
CA SER A 50 -3.97 -7.13 1.92
C SER A 50 -2.65 -7.29 2.65
N ILE A 51 -2.30 -6.33 3.52
CA ILE A 51 -1.12 -6.41 4.40
C ILE A 51 -1.24 -7.66 5.30
N ASN A 52 -2.38 -7.87 5.94
CA ASN A 52 -2.61 -9.04 6.81
C ASN A 52 -2.52 -10.35 6.03
N MET A 53 -3.14 -10.45 4.85
CA MET A 53 -3.06 -11.65 4.01
C MET A 53 -1.63 -11.93 3.56
N MET A 54 -0.88 -10.91 3.14
CA MET A 54 0.50 -11.06 2.73
C MET A 54 1.39 -11.42 3.92
N HIS A 55 1.14 -10.86 5.10
CA HIS A 55 1.84 -11.18 6.33
C HIS A 55 1.59 -12.64 6.76
N VAL A 56 0.34 -13.11 6.73
CA VAL A 56 -0.02 -14.52 7.02
C VAL A 56 0.60 -15.48 6.01
N LYS A 57 0.70 -15.09 4.73
CA LYS A 57 1.33 -15.90 3.68
C LYS A 57 2.86 -15.78 3.65
N CYS A 58 3.43 -14.79 4.33
CA CYS A 58 4.87 -14.55 4.36
C CYS A 58 5.55 -15.60 5.23
N GLN A 59 6.25 -16.53 4.58
CA GLN A 59 7.16 -17.47 5.26
C GLN A 59 8.57 -16.87 5.45
N PHE A 60 8.87 -15.73 4.83
CA PHE A 60 10.18 -15.08 4.84
C PHE A 60 10.13 -13.75 5.60
N GLU A 61 10.97 -13.61 6.63
CA GLU A 61 11.07 -12.41 7.47
C GLU A 61 11.33 -11.13 6.67
N GLU A 62 12.13 -11.20 5.60
CA GLU A 62 12.45 -10.02 4.78
C GLU A 62 11.21 -9.41 4.11
N GLN A 63 10.29 -10.23 3.61
CA GLN A 63 9.06 -9.72 3.02
C GLN A 63 8.10 -9.19 4.08
N ALA A 64 8.03 -9.81 5.26
CA ALA A 64 7.25 -9.31 6.38
C ALA A 64 7.74 -7.93 6.84
N ASN A 65 9.06 -7.72 6.88
CA ASN A 65 9.66 -6.44 7.26
C ASN A 65 9.33 -5.34 6.24
N GLN A 66 9.39 -5.63 4.93
CA GLN A 66 8.99 -4.65 3.91
C GLN A 66 7.50 -4.33 3.93
N LEU A 67 6.66 -5.33 4.21
CA LEU A 67 5.22 -5.14 4.42
C LEU A 67 4.95 -4.20 5.59
N MET A 68 5.58 -4.46 6.75
CA MET A 68 5.45 -3.59 7.93
C MET A 68 5.93 -2.16 7.68
N GLN A 69 7.03 -1.97 6.95
CA GLN A 69 7.48 -0.63 6.57
C GLN A 69 6.50 0.09 5.65
N THR A 70 5.84 -0.65 4.75
CA THR A 70 4.84 -0.08 3.84
C THR A 70 3.57 0.29 4.61
N ASP A 71 3.12 -0.56 5.53
CA ASP A 71 1.99 -0.30 6.43
C ASP A 71 2.24 0.93 7.32
N MET A 72 3.40 1.00 7.98
CA MET A 72 3.77 2.16 8.80
C MET A 72 3.82 3.46 7.97
N TRP A 73 4.42 3.40 6.78
CA TRP A 73 4.46 4.55 5.87
C TRP A 73 3.05 4.99 5.46
N PHE A 74 2.18 4.05 5.09
CA PHE A 74 0.82 4.36 4.68
C PHE A 74 -0.02 4.94 5.84
N LYS A 75 0.15 4.41 7.07
CA LYS A 75 -0.47 4.98 8.28
C LYS A 75 0.03 6.39 8.58
N MET A 76 1.31 6.69 8.34
CA MET A 76 1.81 8.07 8.48
C MET A 76 1.18 9.03 7.47
N LEU A 77 0.83 8.55 6.27
CA LEU A 77 0.16 9.37 5.26
C LEU A 77 -1.31 9.64 5.57
N LEU A 78 -1.94 8.77 6.35
CA LEU A 78 -3.32 8.91 6.79
C LEU A 78 -3.46 9.68 8.12
N SER A 79 -2.34 10.09 8.74
CA SER A 79 -2.27 10.72 10.06
C SER A 79 -2.20 12.24 10.02
#